data_AF-A0A7X6YCT5-F1
#
_entry.id   AF-A0A7X6YCT5-F1
#
_cell.length_a   1.000
_cell.length_b   1.000
_cell.length_c   1.000
_cell.angle_alpha   90.00
_cell.angle_beta   90.00
_cell.angle_gamma   90.00
#
_symmetry.space_group_name_H-M   'P 1'
#
loop_
_entity.id
_entity.type
_entity.pdbx_description
1 polymer ?
#
loop_
_entity_poly.entity_id
_entity_poly.type
_entity_poly.pdbx_seq_one_letter_code
_entity_poly.pdbx_strand_id
1 'polypeptide(L)'
;MTLAFAYRTCAHAPRTIAPVVAGTLLACAAALAEAPAGRTPDHVVSRFRLGPFFEYSATRDGATFWAVRPFYSKVQDPVIDTRVTDVVWPLSTFHRDREQAWWRFLLAYGSDDDVTRDESAWKFALLPLWFQGRRRLGEEYWALFPIHGHLPHLALMDDVDFTLFPFYFNYEVNGVERVYTPWPFYSRLTENPHLREEGVFPLWCRQVNAKRLTDRRYAFWPFWTSAVYGGERNPGSSFLLFPVYGEVNRSNETQR
;
A
#
# COMPACT_ATOMS: atom_id res chain seq x y z
N MET A 1 -8.39 -41.05 41.86
CA MET A 1 -7.40 -40.26 41.10
C MET A 1 -8.14 -39.75 39.87
N THR A 2 -8.77 -38.56 39.83
CA THR A 2 -8.37 -37.24 40.40
C THR A 2 -6.98 -36.82 39.88
N LEU A 3 -6.69 -35.70 39.20
CA LEU A 3 -7.34 -34.40 38.83
C LEU A 3 -6.96 -34.04 37.35
N ALA A 4 -7.47 -33.02 36.62
CA ALA A 4 -8.70 -32.18 36.63
C ALA A 4 -8.76 -31.31 35.31
N PHE A 5 -9.64 -30.30 35.25
CA PHE A 5 -9.87 -29.35 34.13
C PHE A 5 -8.80 -28.24 33.98
N ALA A 6 -8.62 -27.71 32.76
CA ALA A 6 -8.39 -26.28 32.51
C ALA A 6 -8.78 -25.84 31.07
N TYR A 7 -9.81 -24.99 30.96
CA TYR A 7 -10.16 -24.22 29.74
C TYR A 7 -9.38 -22.89 29.71
N ARG A 8 -9.03 -22.37 28.51
CA ARG A 8 -8.84 -20.93 28.16
C ARG A 8 -8.58 -20.80 26.65
N THR A 9 -9.61 -20.56 25.83
CA THR A 9 -10.17 -19.26 25.40
C THR A 9 -9.37 -18.50 24.34
N CYS A 10 -10.08 -18.18 23.25
CA CYS A 10 -9.67 -17.43 22.07
C CYS A 10 -9.05 -16.05 22.33
N ALA A 11 -8.21 -15.61 21.40
CA ALA A 11 -7.93 -14.20 21.13
C ALA A 11 -7.97 -13.93 19.61
N HIS A 12 -9.17 -13.91 19.03
CA HIS A 12 -9.39 -13.44 17.67
C HIS A 12 -9.40 -11.89 17.68
N ALA A 13 -8.36 -11.26 17.15
CA ALA A 13 -8.27 -9.80 17.09
C ALA A 13 -9.02 -9.24 15.85
N PRO A 14 -10.11 -8.46 16.02
CA PRO A 14 -10.88 -7.95 14.89
C PRO A 14 -10.22 -6.72 14.25
N ARG A 15 -9.58 -6.89 13.07
CA ARG A 15 -9.09 -5.75 12.29
C ARG A 15 -10.26 -4.95 11.68
N THR A 16 -10.30 -3.67 12.01
CA THR A 16 -11.36 -2.72 11.67
C THR A 16 -11.22 -2.25 10.22
N ILE A 17 -12.27 -2.38 9.40
CA ILE A 17 -12.29 -1.79 8.04
C ILE A 17 -12.79 -0.35 8.16
N ALA A 18 -11.86 0.60 8.18
CA ALA A 18 -12.14 2.02 7.95
C ALA A 18 -12.29 2.27 6.43
N PRO A 19 -13.22 3.15 5.99
CA PRO A 19 -13.35 3.48 4.58
C PRO A 19 -12.21 4.39 4.12
N VAL A 20 -11.54 4.03 3.04
CA VAL A 20 -10.52 4.87 2.40
C VAL A 20 -11.20 5.96 1.61
N VAL A 21 -11.00 7.22 2.02
CA VAL A 21 -11.30 8.39 1.17
C VAL A 21 -10.18 8.50 0.15
N ALA A 22 -10.50 8.28 -1.12
CA ALA A 22 -9.58 8.52 -2.22
C ALA A 22 -9.39 10.03 -2.42
N GLY A 23 -8.28 10.55 -1.90
CA GLY A 23 -7.88 11.97 -2.02
C GLY A 23 -6.42 12.07 -2.44
N THR A 24 -6.17 11.99 -3.75
CA THR A 24 -4.82 12.01 -4.32
C THR A 24 -4.19 13.40 -4.20
N LEU A 25 -3.24 13.59 -3.28
CA LEU A 25 -2.21 14.65 -3.33
C LEU A 25 -1.01 14.25 -2.43
N LEU A 26 -0.22 13.29 -2.90
CA LEU A 26 0.97 12.78 -2.20
C LEU A 26 2.25 13.42 -2.75
N ALA A 27 2.68 14.56 -2.20
CA ALA A 27 3.95 15.20 -2.57
C ALA A 27 4.53 16.14 -1.50
N CYS A 28 4.45 15.79 -0.21
CA CYS A 28 5.20 16.48 0.84
C CYS A 28 5.58 15.51 1.98
N ALA A 29 6.77 15.72 2.55
CA ALA A 29 7.32 15.00 3.72
C ALA A 29 7.70 13.51 3.53
N ALA A 30 8.78 13.26 2.78
CA ALA A 30 9.69 12.12 3.01
C ALA A 30 11.15 12.51 2.77
N ALA A 31 11.53 13.74 3.13
CA ALA A 31 12.92 14.21 3.14
C ALA A 31 13.63 13.86 4.46
N LEU A 32 13.43 12.61 4.91
CA LEU A 32 14.20 11.95 5.96
C LEU A 32 14.57 10.60 5.38
N ALA A 33 15.86 10.38 5.16
CA ALA A 33 16.36 9.03 5.00
C ALA A 33 16.12 8.31 6.34
N GLU A 34 15.15 7.40 6.37
CA GLU A 34 15.04 6.45 7.48
C GLU A 34 16.31 5.60 7.48
N ALA A 35 17.26 5.99 8.33
CA ALA A 35 18.30 5.07 8.77
C ALA A 35 17.58 3.87 9.41
N PRO A 36 18.00 2.62 9.14
CA PRO A 36 17.29 1.43 9.62
C PRO A 36 17.16 1.44 11.14
N ALA A 37 15.93 1.65 11.61
CA ALA A 37 15.60 1.74 13.02
C ALA A 37 15.68 0.34 13.67
N GLY A 38 16.88 -0.06 14.10
CA GLY A 38 17.08 -1.41 14.65
C GLY A 38 18.44 -1.75 15.26
N ARG A 39 19.42 -0.83 15.30
CA ARG A 39 20.71 -1.09 15.95
C ARG A 39 21.23 0.13 16.71
N THR A 40 21.87 -0.14 17.85
CA THR A 40 22.80 0.80 18.51
C THR A 40 23.83 1.29 17.49
N PRO A 41 24.21 2.58 17.49
CA PRO A 41 25.08 3.12 16.46
C PRO A 41 26.46 2.48 16.53
N ASP A 42 26.74 1.58 15.59
CA ASP A 42 28.06 1.01 15.38
C ASP A 42 29.07 2.15 15.18
N HIS A 43 30.16 2.13 15.96
CA HIS A 43 31.02 3.30 16.11
C HIS A 43 31.71 3.65 14.79
N VAL A 44 31.24 4.72 14.14
CA VAL A 44 31.83 5.29 12.91
C VAL A 44 33.33 5.56 13.16
N VAL A 45 34.18 4.87 12.40
CA VAL A 45 35.65 4.89 12.57
C VAL A 45 36.26 6.11 11.94
N SER A 46 35.71 6.51 10.79
CA SER A 46 36.13 7.72 10.07
C SER A 46 34.92 8.39 9.47
N ARG A 47 34.88 9.73 9.56
CA ARG A 47 33.90 10.57 8.88
C ARG A 47 34.62 11.80 8.34
N PHE A 48 34.42 12.07 7.06
CA PHE A 48 34.93 13.26 6.39
C PHE A 48 33.77 13.92 5.64
N ARG A 49 33.64 15.24 5.77
CA ARG A 49 32.57 16.03 5.15
C ARG A 49 33.15 17.33 4.63
N LEU A 50 32.88 17.67 3.37
CA LEU A 50 33.27 18.94 2.77
C LEU A 50 32.01 19.64 2.24
N GLY A 51 31.42 20.48 3.09
CA GLY A 51 30.17 21.17 2.81
C GLY A 51 28.98 20.22 2.58
N PRO A 52 27.96 20.65 1.83
CA PRO A 52 26.79 19.82 1.50
C PRO A 52 27.04 18.85 0.33
N PHE A 53 28.19 18.98 -0.37
CA PHE A 53 28.46 18.28 -1.62
C PHE A 53 29.22 16.97 -1.43
N PHE A 54 30.15 16.88 -0.47
CA PHE A 54 30.94 15.67 -0.25
C PHE A 54 30.79 15.12 1.17
N GLU A 55 30.47 13.83 1.26
CA GLU A 55 30.52 13.06 2.51
C GLU A 55 31.21 11.71 2.26
N TYR A 56 32.01 11.28 3.23
CA TYR A 56 32.58 9.94 3.33
C TYR A 56 32.46 9.48 4.78
N SER A 57 32.08 8.22 5.00
CA SER A 57 32.14 7.57 6.31
C SER A 57 32.38 6.07 6.20
N ALA A 58 33.10 5.52 7.17
CA ALA A 58 33.32 4.09 7.30
C ALA A 58 33.11 3.64 8.76
N THR A 59 32.49 2.47 8.92
CA THR A 59 32.16 1.82 10.20
C THR A 59 33.13 0.67 10.47
N ARG A 60 33.23 0.20 11.74
CA ARG A 60 34.15 -0.89 12.12
C ARG A 60 33.91 -2.18 11.35
N ASP A 61 32.64 -2.46 11.06
CA ASP A 61 32.17 -3.68 10.43
C ASP A 61 32.34 -3.68 8.89
N GLY A 62 33.10 -2.71 8.35
CA GLY A 62 33.40 -2.59 6.93
C GLY A 62 32.33 -1.89 6.10
N ALA A 63 31.22 -1.45 6.71
CA ALA A 63 30.23 -0.63 6.03
C ALA A 63 30.83 0.73 5.62
N THR A 64 30.64 1.11 4.37
CA THR A 64 31.16 2.34 3.78
C THR A 64 30.05 3.13 3.09
N PHE A 65 30.13 4.45 3.22
CA PHE A 65 29.26 5.40 2.55
C PHE A 65 30.10 6.53 1.97
N TRP A 66 29.86 6.89 0.71
CA TRP A 66 30.39 8.12 0.15
C TRP A 66 29.45 8.74 -0.87
N ALA A 67 29.43 10.07 -0.93
CA ALA A 67 28.58 10.81 -1.84
C ALA A 67 29.26 12.07 -2.37
N VAL A 68 29.04 12.34 -3.66
CA VAL A 68 29.31 13.59 -4.38
C VAL A 68 27.94 14.11 -4.85
N ARG A 69 27.21 14.77 -3.94
CA ARG A 69 25.81 15.17 -4.18
C ARG A 69 25.72 16.30 -5.22
N PRO A 70 24.73 16.28 -6.14
CA PRO A 70 23.71 15.24 -6.36
C PRO A 70 24.18 14.12 -7.32
N PHE A 71 25.36 14.23 -7.92
CA PHE A 71 25.80 13.40 -9.04
C PHE A 71 26.01 11.92 -8.72
N TYR A 72 26.48 11.59 -7.51
CA TYR A 72 26.79 10.22 -7.14
C TYR A 72 26.63 9.99 -5.63
N SER A 73 26.15 8.82 -5.25
CA SER A 73 26.14 8.32 -3.87
C SER A 73 26.30 6.81 -3.89
N LYS A 74 27.10 6.25 -2.98
CA LYS A 74 27.24 4.80 -2.81
C LYS A 74 27.25 4.42 -1.34
N VAL A 75 26.35 3.51 -0.98
CA VAL A 75 26.35 2.76 0.27
C VAL A 75 26.80 1.34 -0.03
N GLN A 76 27.69 0.78 0.77
CA GLN A 76 28.07 -0.63 0.71
C GLN A 76 28.27 -1.16 2.13
N ASP A 77 27.40 -2.07 2.55
CA ASP A 77 27.47 -2.73 3.86
C ASP A 77 27.73 -4.24 3.65
N PRO A 78 28.89 -4.77 4.06
CA PRO A 78 29.24 -6.18 3.87
C PRO A 78 28.60 -7.12 4.90
N VAL A 79 28.02 -6.63 6.00
CA VAL A 79 27.37 -7.46 7.03
C VAL A 79 25.99 -7.91 6.56
N ILE A 80 25.25 -6.99 5.96
CA ILE A 80 23.97 -7.29 5.29
C ILE A 80 24.15 -7.64 3.81
N ASP A 81 25.30 -7.36 3.19
CA ASP A 81 25.57 -7.44 1.73
C ASP A 81 24.56 -6.60 0.91
N THR A 82 24.30 -5.40 1.42
CA THR A 82 23.49 -4.39 0.75
C THR A 82 24.40 -3.38 0.05
N ARG A 83 24.05 -3.03 -1.19
CA ARG A 83 24.72 -2.04 -2.02
C ARG A 83 23.67 -1.12 -2.64
N VAL A 84 23.78 0.17 -2.35
CA VAL A 84 22.93 1.21 -2.93
C VAL A 84 23.83 2.16 -3.70
N THR A 85 23.44 2.50 -4.92
CA THR A 85 24.15 3.45 -5.78
C THR A 85 23.15 4.41 -6.42
N ASP A 86 23.23 5.69 -6.09
CA ASP A 86 22.49 6.74 -6.79
C ASP A 86 23.39 7.39 -7.84
N VAL A 87 22.82 7.65 -9.01
CA VAL A 87 23.49 8.37 -10.11
C VAL A 87 22.57 9.51 -10.55
N VAL A 88 23.07 10.74 -10.46
CA VAL A 88 22.31 11.98 -10.68
C VAL A 88 21.00 11.97 -9.89
N TRP A 89 21.10 11.87 -8.56
CA TRP A 89 19.93 11.83 -7.68
C TRP A 89 19.06 13.09 -7.86
N PRO A 90 17.72 12.98 -7.94
CA PRO A 90 16.88 11.80 -7.72
C PRO A 90 16.57 11.01 -9.01
N LEU A 91 17.23 11.27 -10.14
CA LEU A 91 16.86 10.69 -11.43
C LEU A 91 17.09 9.18 -11.49
N SER A 92 18.16 8.65 -10.88
CA SER A 92 18.36 7.20 -10.82
C SER A 92 18.94 6.68 -9.51
N THR A 93 18.48 5.49 -9.13
CA THR A 93 18.86 4.74 -7.94
C THR A 93 18.92 3.26 -8.31
N PHE A 94 19.99 2.58 -7.91
CA PHE A 94 20.19 1.14 -8.04
C PHE A 94 20.42 0.56 -6.66
N HIS A 95 19.67 -0.47 -6.30
CA HIS A 95 19.70 -1.11 -5.00
C HIS A 95 19.85 -2.62 -5.20
N ARG A 96 20.77 -3.24 -4.45
CA ARG A 96 20.96 -4.69 -4.43
C ARG A 96 21.20 -5.12 -2.99
N ASP A 97 20.51 -6.16 -2.55
CA ASP A 97 20.61 -6.71 -1.21
C ASP A 97 20.63 -8.23 -1.29
N ARG A 98 21.82 -8.84 -1.13
CA ARG A 98 22.07 -10.28 -1.33
C ARG A 98 21.49 -10.83 -2.65
N GLU A 99 20.27 -11.32 -2.56
CA GLU A 99 19.47 -11.96 -3.61
C GLU A 99 18.53 -10.94 -4.31
N GLN A 100 18.02 -9.92 -3.62
CA GLN A 100 17.07 -8.95 -4.19
C GLN A 100 17.79 -7.82 -4.93
N ALA A 101 17.20 -7.32 -6.01
CA ALA A 101 17.66 -6.11 -6.68
C ALA A 101 16.48 -5.27 -7.18
N TRP A 102 16.55 -3.96 -7.02
CA TRP A 102 15.63 -3.04 -7.66
C TRP A 102 16.36 -1.80 -8.18
N TRP A 103 15.82 -1.22 -9.24
CA TRP A 103 16.38 -0.03 -9.86
C TRP A 103 15.27 0.90 -10.31
N ARG A 104 15.60 2.18 -10.41
CA ARG A 104 14.73 3.21 -10.93
C ARG A 104 15.57 4.17 -11.77
N PHE A 105 15.07 4.48 -12.96
CA PHE A 105 15.63 5.50 -13.85
C PHE A 105 14.48 6.33 -14.43
N LEU A 106 14.37 7.58 -13.99
CA LEU A 106 13.25 8.47 -14.31
C LEU A 106 11.90 7.81 -13.92
N LEU A 107 11.08 7.48 -14.93
CA LEU A 107 9.78 6.81 -14.81
C LEU A 107 9.85 5.29 -14.98
N ALA A 108 11.02 4.76 -15.39
CA ALA A 108 11.26 3.33 -15.46
C ALA A 108 11.65 2.80 -14.07
N TYR A 109 11.07 1.68 -13.69
CA TYR A 109 11.32 0.97 -12.45
C TYR A 109 11.41 -0.53 -12.76
N GLY A 110 12.37 -1.22 -12.14
CA GLY A 110 12.49 -2.66 -12.18
C GLY A 110 12.81 -3.23 -10.82
N SER A 111 12.33 -4.43 -10.53
CA SER A 111 12.59 -5.17 -9.29
C SER A 111 12.68 -6.66 -9.57
N ASP A 112 13.52 -7.36 -8.83
CA ASP A 112 13.74 -8.79 -8.88
C ASP A 112 13.86 -9.30 -7.44
N ASP A 113 13.05 -10.30 -7.09
CA ASP A 113 12.98 -10.91 -5.77
C ASP A 113 14.18 -11.82 -5.47
N ASP A 114 14.85 -12.37 -6.49
CA ASP A 114 16.04 -13.25 -6.35
C ASP A 114 16.84 -13.33 -7.66
N VAL A 115 17.82 -12.44 -7.83
CA VAL A 115 18.72 -12.39 -9.01
C VAL A 115 19.61 -13.62 -9.16
N THR A 116 19.56 -14.60 -8.24
CA THR A 116 20.29 -15.86 -8.34
C THR A 116 19.48 -16.97 -9.01
N ARG A 117 18.17 -16.78 -9.21
CA ARG A 117 17.25 -17.75 -9.83
C ARG A 117 16.51 -17.16 -11.02
N ASP A 118 16.58 -17.82 -12.17
CA ASP A 118 15.85 -17.42 -13.39
C ASP A 118 14.31 -17.58 -13.25
N GLU A 119 13.88 -18.38 -12.26
CA GLU A 119 12.47 -18.57 -11.88
C GLU A 119 11.97 -17.55 -10.84
N SER A 120 12.76 -16.50 -10.53
CA SER A 120 12.37 -15.47 -9.57
C SER A 120 11.13 -14.68 -10.02
N ALA A 121 10.48 -14.05 -9.04
CA ALA A 121 9.49 -13.03 -9.34
C ALA A 121 10.20 -11.72 -9.67
N TRP A 122 9.89 -11.15 -10.83
CA TRP A 122 10.43 -9.87 -11.26
C TRP A 122 9.30 -8.97 -11.76
N LYS A 123 9.53 -7.66 -11.69
CA LYS A 123 8.58 -6.63 -12.08
C LYS A 123 9.30 -5.55 -12.87
N PHE A 124 8.66 -5.05 -13.92
CA PHE A 124 9.11 -3.86 -14.66
C PHE A 124 7.91 -2.94 -14.92
N ALA A 125 8.11 -1.65 -14.72
CA ALA A 125 7.13 -0.62 -15.01
C ALA A 125 7.80 0.57 -15.70
N LEU A 126 7.22 1.02 -16.81
CA LEU A 126 7.49 2.33 -17.40
C LEU A 126 6.26 3.20 -17.15
N LEU A 127 6.29 3.91 -16.03
CA LEU A 127 5.13 4.66 -15.53
C LEU A 127 4.74 5.80 -16.47
N PRO A 128 3.44 6.08 -16.68
CA PRO A 128 2.27 5.32 -16.20
C PRO A 128 1.76 4.27 -17.21
N LEU A 129 2.48 4.00 -18.31
CA LEU A 129 1.93 3.37 -19.51
C LEU A 129 2.09 1.86 -19.59
N TRP A 130 3.24 1.32 -19.16
CA TRP A 130 3.57 -0.09 -19.36
C TRP A 130 3.96 -0.77 -18.06
N PHE A 131 3.43 -1.96 -17.83
CA PHE A 131 3.77 -2.82 -16.70
C PHE A 131 3.91 -4.25 -17.20
N GLN A 132 4.88 -4.98 -16.68
CA GLN A 132 5.06 -6.41 -16.95
C GLN A 132 5.75 -7.06 -15.75
N GLY A 133 5.67 -8.37 -15.66
CA GLY A 133 6.44 -9.12 -14.67
C GLY A 133 6.05 -10.59 -14.61
N ARG A 134 6.65 -11.26 -13.63
CA ARG A 134 6.41 -12.67 -13.32
C ARG A 134 6.17 -12.82 -11.82
N ARG A 135 5.19 -13.62 -11.45
CA ARG A 135 4.87 -13.98 -10.05
C ARG A 135 5.75 -15.15 -9.60
N ARG A 136 5.89 -15.35 -8.28
CA ARG A 136 6.58 -16.51 -7.68
C ARG A 136 5.99 -17.88 -8.04
N LEU A 137 4.81 -17.90 -8.66
CA LEU A 137 4.13 -19.10 -9.19
C LEU A 137 4.43 -19.35 -10.68
N GLY A 138 5.30 -18.54 -11.31
CA GLY A 138 5.62 -18.60 -12.75
C GLY A 138 4.64 -17.85 -13.65
N GLU A 139 3.52 -17.36 -13.11
CA GLU A 139 2.51 -16.58 -13.84
C GLU A 139 3.10 -15.27 -14.36
N GLU A 140 3.15 -15.11 -15.68
CA GLU A 140 3.54 -13.86 -16.34
C GLU A 140 2.33 -12.95 -16.54
N TYR A 141 2.53 -11.65 -16.33
CA TYR A 141 1.48 -10.64 -16.47
C TYR A 141 1.99 -9.40 -17.20
N TRP A 142 1.07 -8.67 -17.83
CA TRP A 142 1.37 -7.41 -18.51
C TRP A 142 0.17 -6.47 -18.50
N ALA A 143 0.45 -5.18 -18.66
CA ALA A 143 -0.55 -4.15 -18.79
C ALA A 143 -0.06 -2.96 -19.61
N LEU A 144 -0.90 -2.52 -20.53
CA LEU A 144 -0.74 -1.30 -21.32
C LEU A 144 -1.86 -0.32 -20.94
N PHE A 145 -1.58 0.57 -20.00
CA PHE A 145 -2.53 1.57 -19.53
C PHE A 145 -2.67 2.71 -20.56
N PRO A 146 -3.89 3.17 -20.90
CA PRO A 146 -5.21 2.79 -20.35
C PRO A 146 -5.94 1.69 -21.14
N ILE A 147 -5.30 1.02 -22.11
CA ILE A 147 -5.96 0.17 -23.11
C ILE A 147 -6.44 -1.16 -22.51
N HIS A 148 -5.55 -1.97 -21.94
CA HIS A 148 -5.89 -3.24 -21.32
C HIS A 148 -4.73 -3.73 -20.44
N GLY A 149 -5.04 -4.48 -19.38
CA GLY A 149 -4.00 -5.15 -18.62
C GLY A 149 -4.47 -5.81 -17.34
N HIS A 150 -3.62 -6.70 -16.84
CA HIS A 150 -3.74 -7.40 -15.57
C HIS A 150 -2.49 -7.12 -14.71
N LEU A 151 -2.67 -6.59 -13.49
CA LEU A 151 -1.60 -6.34 -12.53
C LEU A 151 -1.88 -7.08 -11.21
N PRO A 152 -1.15 -8.18 -10.92
CA PRO A 152 -1.20 -8.80 -9.61
C PRO A 152 -0.39 -8.01 -8.58
N HIS A 153 -0.94 -7.92 -7.38
CA HIS A 153 -0.32 -7.43 -6.15
C HIS A 153 0.11 -5.96 -6.27
N LEU A 154 -0.87 -5.11 -6.61
CA LEU A 154 -0.71 -3.66 -6.72
C LEU A 154 -1.12 -2.98 -5.40
N ALA A 155 -0.12 -2.64 -4.59
CA ALA A 155 -0.27 -1.99 -3.28
C ALA A 155 -1.10 -2.79 -2.26
N LEU A 156 -2.42 -2.54 -2.18
CA LEU A 156 -3.37 -3.22 -1.28
C LEU A 156 -4.38 -4.10 -2.03
N MET A 157 -4.28 -4.15 -3.37
CA MET A 157 -5.13 -4.93 -4.26
C MET A 157 -4.40 -6.21 -4.61
N ASP A 158 -5.09 -7.34 -4.46
CA ASP A 158 -4.51 -8.66 -4.75
C ASP A 158 -4.35 -8.85 -6.25
N ASP A 159 -5.36 -8.44 -7.04
CA ASP A 159 -5.35 -8.41 -8.50
C ASP A 159 -6.10 -7.17 -9.01
N VAL A 160 -5.67 -6.62 -10.15
CA VAL A 160 -6.24 -5.42 -10.78
C VAL A 160 -6.34 -5.61 -12.29
N ASP A 161 -7.54 -5.51 -12.83
CA ASP A 161 -7.84 -5.64 -14.25
C ASP A 161 -8.47 -4.37 -14.80
N PHE A 162 -8.09 -3.98 -16.01
CA PHE A 162 -8.77 -2.90 -16.72
C PHE A 162 -8.88 -3.16 -18.21
N THR A 163 -9.92 -2.59 -18.82
CA THR A 163 -10.12 -2.59 -20.27
C THR A 163 -10.72 -1.26 -20.66
N LEU A 164 -10.03 -0.54 -21.54
CA LEU A 164 -10.36 0.81 -21.99
C LEU A 164 -10.65 1.74 -20.80
N PHE A 165 -9.71 1.86 -19.86
CA PHE A 165 -9.88 2.72 -18.69
C PHE A 165 -10.26 4.15 -19.13
N PRO A 166 -11.32 4.77 -18.57
CA PRO A 166 -12.05 4.37 -17.35
C PRO A 166 -13.33 3.54 -17.56
N PHE A 167 -13.61 3.01 -18.76
CA PHE A 167 -14.88 2.32 -19.06
C PHE A 167 -15.08 1.00 -18.31
N TYR A 168 -14.02 0.21 -18.11
CA TYR A 168 -14.04 -0.98 -17.25
C TYR A 168 -12.78 -1.04 -16.38
N PHE A 169 -12.99 -1.18 -15.08
CA PHE A 169 -11.95 -1.35 -14.07
C PHE A 169 -12.45 -2.31 -12.98
N ASN A 170 -11.70 -3.36 -12.70
CA ASN A 170 -11.98 -4.36 -11.67
C ASN A 170 -10.75 -4.49 -10.75
N TYR A 171 -10.98 -4.75 -9.48
CA TYR A 171 -9.90 -5.15 -8.57
C TYR A 171 -10.42 -6.09 -7.48
N GLU A 172 -9.54 -6.96 -6.99
CA GLU A 172 -9.82 -7.86 -5.87
C GLU A 172 -9.10 -7.41 -4.59
N VAL A 173 -9.78 -7.53 -3.46
CA VAL A 173 -9.18 -7.43 -2.11
C VAL A 173 -9.72 -8.55 -1.21
N ASN A 174 -8.85 -9.46 -0.79
CA ASN A 174 -9.10 -10.60 0.09
C ASN A 174 -10.25 -11.51 -0.38
N GLY A 175 -10.28 -11.93 -1.66
CA GLY A 175 -11.37 -12.75 -2.20
C GLY A 175 -12.66 -11.98 -2.45
N VAL A 176 -12.57 -10.65 -2.61
CA VAL A 176 -13.71 -9.77 -2.84
C VAL A 176 -13.43 -8.83 -4.00
N GLU A 177 -13.98 -9.16 -5.16
CA GLU A 177 -13.94 -8.34 -6.38
C GLU A 177 -14.84 -7.10 -6.27
N ARG A 178 -14.40 -6.00 -6.89
CA ARG A 178 -15.18 -4.79 -7.10
C ARG A 178 -15.00 -4.26 -8.51
N VAL A 179 -16.10 -4.23 -9.26
CA VAL A 179 -16.18 -3.78 -10.65
C VAL A 179 -16.69 -2.34 -10.74
N TYR A 180 -16.12 -1.57 -11.66
CA TYR A 180 -16.52 -0.21 -12.03
C TYR A 180 -16.80 -0.13 -13.53
N THR A 181 -17.98 0.40 -13.87
CA THR A 181 -18.46 0.46 -15.26
C THR A 181 -19.40 1.65 -15.48
N PRO A 182 -18.91 2.88 -15.74
CA PRO A 182 -17.50 3.30 -15.80
C PRO A 182 -16.97 3.82 -14.45
N TRP A 183 -15.64 3.86 -14.31
CA TRP A 183 -14.95 4.50 -13.18
C TRP A 183 -14.96 6.03 -13.30
N PRO A 184 -15.07 6.81 -12.21
CA PRO A 184 -15.42 6.37 -10.85
C PRO A 184 -16.95 6.28 -10.64
N PHE A 185 -17.74 6.55 -11.68
CA PHE A 185 -19.18 6.85 -11.59
C PHE A 185 -20.05 5.70 -11.13
N TYR A 186 -19.85 4.47 -11.59
CA TYR A 186 -20.61 3.31 -11.13
C TYR A 186 -19.67 2.31 -10.49
N SER A 187 -20.02 1.82 -9.30
CA SER A 187 -19.29 0.76 -8.61
C SER A 187 -20.24 -0.30 -8.09
N ARG A 188 -19.84 -1.57 -8.21
CA ARG A 188 -20.55 -2.73 -7.66
C ARG A 188 -19.55 -3.76 -7.15
N LEU A 189 -19.85 -4.33 -5.99
CA LEU A 189 -19.18 -5.52 -5.48
C LEU A 189 -19.74 -6.76 -6.17
N THR A 190 -18.90 -7.72 -6.55
CA THR A 190 -19.37 -9.04 -7.00
C THR A 190 -20.12 -9.74 -5.85
N GLU A 191 -21.00 -10.70 -6.18
CA GLU A 191 -21.87 -11.35 -5.19
C GLU A 191 -21.08 -12.05 -4.07
N ASN A 192 -21.03 -11.42 -2.90
CA ASN A 192 -20.43 -11.98 -1.70
C ASN A 192 -21.52 -12.22 -0.62
N PRO A 193 -21.55 -13.38 0.06
CA PRO A 193 -22.56 -13.68 1.10
C PRO A 193 -22.56 -12.70 2.28
N HIS A 194 -21.45 -12.01 2.54
CA HIS A 194 -21.25 -11.19 3.74
C HIS A 194 -21.12 -9.70 3.44
N LEU A 195 -20.88 -9.32 2.18
CA LEU A 195 -20.61 -7.96 1.74
C LEU A 195 -21.43 -7.68 0.47
N ARG A 196 -22.13 -6.55 0.45
CA ARG A 196 -22.79 -6.03 -0.74
C ARG A 196 -22.51 -4.54 -0.82
N GLU A 197 -22.08 -4.08 -1.98
CA GLU A 197 -21.92 -2.65 -2.22
C GLU A 197 -22.32 -2.32 -3.66
N GLU A 198 -23.11 -1.27 -3.80
CA GLU A 198 -23.46 -0.71 -5.09
C GLU A 198 -23.70 0.79 -4.94
N GLY A 199 -23.29 1.55 -5.97
CA GLY A 199 -23.40 3.00 -5.93
C GLY A 199 -23.18 3.66 -7.29
N VAL A 200 -23.70 4.87 -7.39
CA VAL A 200 -23.41 5.83 -8.46
C VAL A 200 -22.75 7.05 -7.80
N PHE A 201 -21.42 7.17 -7.90
CA PHE A 201 -20.68 8.33 -7.40
C PHE A 201 -20.92 9.57 -8.28
N PRO A 202 -21.13 10.78 -7.70
CA PRO A 202 -21.22 11.11 -6.28
C PRO A 202 -22.65 11.04 -5.71
N LEU A 203 -23.63 10.61 -6.50
CA LEU A 203 -25.06 10.70 -6.19
C LEU A 203 -25.51 9.83 -5.01
N TRP A 204 -25.09 8.56 -4.96
CA TRP A 204 -25.52 7.60 -3.95
C TRP A 204 -24.59 6.38 -3.87
N CYS A 205 -24.44 5.80 -2.68
CA CYS A 205 -23.92 4.44 -2.52
C CYS A 205 -24.52 3.80 -1.28
N ARG A 206 -24.64 2.48 -1.29
CA ARG A 206 -24.97 1.66 -0.11
C ARG A 206 -24.00 0.49 0.00
N GLN A 207 -23.34 0.39 1.15
CA GLN A 207 -22.46 -0.71 1.55
C GLN A 207 -23.09 -1.44 2.75
N VAL A 208 -23.49 -2.70 2.57
CA VAL A 208 -24.00 -3.57 3.63
C VAL A 208 -22.99 -4.68 3.93
N ASN A 209 -22.62 -4.81 5.20
CA ASN A 209 -21.77 -5.87 5.70
C ASN A 209 -22.54 -6.70 6.74
N ALA A 210 -23.00 -7.88 6.33
CA ALA A 210 -23.78 -8.77 7.19
C ALA A 210 -22.95 -9.31 8.37
N LYS A 211 -21.67 -9.65 8.13
CA LYS A 211 -20.77 -10.20 9.16
C LYS A 211 -20.45 -9.20 10.29
N ARG A 212 -20.47 -7.90 9.99
CA ARG A 212 -20.26 -6.81 10.97
C ARG A 212 -21.56 -6.10 11.35
N LEU A 213 -22.71 -6.58 10.87
CA LEU A 213 -24.03 -5.94 11.02
C LEU A 213 -23.97 -4.42 10.74
N THR A 214 -23.29 -4.01 9.68
CA THR A 214 -23.04 -2.60 9.35
C THR A 214 -23.73 -2.23 8.04
N ASP A 215 -24.50 -1.15 8.01
CA ASP A 215 -25.07 -0.56 6.78
C ASP A 215 -24.59 0.89 6.67
N ARG A 216 -23.79 1.20 5.65
CA ARG A 216 -23.25 2.54 5.38
C ARG A 216 -23.84 3.06 4.09
N ARG A 217 -24.23 4.33 4.06
CA ARG A 217 -24.81 4.98 2.89
C ARG A 217 -24.29 6.40 2.73
N TYR A 218 -24.20 6.86 1.50
CA TYR A 218 -24.11 8.29 1.21
C TYR A 218 -25.12 8.69 0.15
N ALA A 219 -25.40 9.99 0.09
CA ALA A 219 -26.22 10.64 -0.91
C ALA A 219 -25.59 12.01 -1.17
N PHE A 220 -25.44 12.40 -2.44
CA PHE A 220 -24.77 13.65 -2.85
C PHE A 220 -23.45 13.87 -2.08
N TRP A 221 -22.51 12.94 -2.23
CA TRP A 221 -21.19 13.04 -1.60
C TRP A 221 -20.52 14.39 -1.98
N PRO A 222 -19.92 15.13 -1.03
CA PRO A 222 -19.65 14.76 0.37
C PRO A 222 -20.74 15.15 1.38
N PHE A 223 -21.88 15.71 0.95
CA PHE A 223 -22.82 16.41 1.82
C PHE A 223 -23.55 15.50 2.82
N TRP A 224 -24.12 14.37 2.40
CA TRP A 224 -24.88 13.49 3.30
C TRP A 224 -24.23 12.11 3.38
N THR A 225 -23.87 11.69 4.60
CA THR A 225 -23.44 10.31 4.88
C THR A 225 -24.10 9.78 6.15
N SER A 226 -24.43 8.49 6.16
CA SER A 226 -24.98 7.80 7.31
C SER A 226 -24.37 6.41 7.46
N ALA A 227 -24.24 5.93 8.68
CA ALA A 227 -23.82 4.57 8.97
C ALA A 227 -24.53 4.04 10.23
N VAL A 228 -25.05 2.83 10.13
CA VAL A 228 -25.69 2.10 11.23
C VAL A 228 -24.83 0.87 11.55
N TYR A 229 -24.60 0.65 12.84
CA TYR A 229 -23.78 -0.41 13.40
C TYR A 229 -24.64 -1.23 14.36
N GLY A 230 -24.90 -2.48 14.02
CA GLY A 230 -25.64 -3.44 14.86
C GLY A 230 -24.76 -4.47 15.57
N GLY A 231 -23.43 -4.39 15.41
CA GLY A 231 -22.49 -5.33 16.01
C GLY A 231 -22.28 -5.08 17.51
N GLU A 232 -22.21 -6.16 18.31
CA GLU A 232 -22.14 -6.15 19.78
C GLU A 232 -21.07 -5.24 20.39
N ARG A 233 -19.96 -4.98 19.68
CA ARG A 233 -18.80 -4.24 20.21
C ARG A 233 -19.06 -2.74 20.43
N ASN A 234 -19.86 -2.11 19.58
CA ASN A 234 -20.20 -0.69 19.66
C ASN A 234 -21.42 -0.38 18.76
N PRO A 235 -22.63 -0.87 19.11
CA PRO A 235 -23.83 -0.61 18.34
C PRO A 235 -24.22 0.87 18.38
N GLY A 236 -24.92 1.34 17.35
CA GLY A 236 -25.41 2.71 17.23
C GLY A 236 -25.50 3.23 15.80
N SER A 237 -25.60 4.54 15.66
CA SER A 237 -25.61 5.24 14.38
C SER A 237 -24.58 6.37 14.35
N SER A 238 -24.20 6.78 13.14
CA SER A 238 -23.50 8.03 12.91
C SER A 238 -24.01 8.67 11.63
N PHE A 239 -24.20 9.98 11.67
CA PHE A 239 -24.73 10.81 10.60
C PHE A 239 -23.85 12.04 10.41
N LEU A 240 -23.62 12.45 9.17
CA LEU A 240 -22.90 13.68 8.84
C LEU A 240 -23.61 14.40 7.70
N LEU A 241 -23.93 15.67 7.96
CA LEU A 241 -24.36 16.67 6.99
C LEU A 241 -23.23 17.71 6.82
N PHE A 242 -22.25 17.41 5.99
CA PHE A 242 -21.08 18.29 5.80
C PHE A 242 -21.47 19.61 5.11
N PRO A 243 -20.91 20.78 5.52
CA PRO A 243 -20.03 21.02 6.67
C PRO A 243 -20.78 21.45 7.95
N VAL A 244 -22.11 21.30 7.99
CA VAL A 244 -22.99 21.98 8.95
C VAL A 244 -23.18 21.22 10.26
N TYR A 245 -23.31 19.89 10.21
CA TYR A 245 -23.73 19.09 11.36
C TYR A 245 -23.19 17.66 11.29
N GLY A 246 -22.89 17.04 12.44
CA GLY A 246 -22.57 15.63 12.54
C GLY A 246 -22.97 15.07 13.90
N GLU A 247 -23.68 13.95 13.90
CA GLU A 247 -24.05 13.24 15.13
C GLU A 247 -23.45 11.83 15.12
N VAL A 248 -22.75 11.48 16.19
CA VAL A 248 -22.33 10.09 16.46
C VAL A 248 -23.05 9.67 17.73
N ASN A 249 -23.86 8.62 17.64
CA ASN A 249 -24.62 8.08 18.77
C ASN A 249 -24.40 6.56 18.81
N ARG A 250 -23.35 6.15 19.53
CA ARG A 250 -22.94 4.76 19.71
C ARG A 250 -22.77 4.44 21.19
N SER A 251 -22.87 3.18 21.58
CA SER A 251 -22.85 2.76 22.99
C SER A 251 -21.63 3.26 23.77
N ASN A 252 -20.49 3.44 23.09
CA ASN A 252 -19.23 3.85 23.70
C ASN A 252 -18.83 5.29 23.34
N GLU A 253 -19.61 6.02 22.54
CA GLU A 253 -19.24 7.33 21.99
C GLU A 253 -20.48 8.14 21.54
N THR A 254 -20.68 9.30 22.17
CA THR A 254 -21.75 10.25 21.82
C THR A 254 -21.15 11.63 21.53
N GLN A 255 -21.34 12.15 20.32
CA GLN A 255 -20.87 13.48 19.87
C GLN A 255 -21.91 14.15 18.98
N ARG A 256 -21.95 15.49 19.00
CA ARG A 256 -22.93 16.37 18.32
C ARG A 256 -22.28 17.70 17.94
#